data_AF-I0WU19-F1
#
_entry.id   AF-I0WU19-F1
#
_cell.length_a   1.000
_cell.length_b   1.000
_cell.length_c   1.000
_cell.angle_alpha   90.00
_cell.angle_beta   90.00
_cell.angle_gamma   90.00
#
_symmetry.space_group_name_H-M   'P 1'
#
loop_
_entity.id
_entity.type
_entity.pdbx_description
1 polymer ?
#
loop_
_entity_poly.entity_id
_entity_poly.type
_entity_poly.pdbx_seq_one_letter_code
_entity_poly.pdbx_strand_id
1 'polypeptide(L)' 'MTVDLEQRWRLLTAEQQDRLRADPDGPVPRELIPRLEQLGLLPLESPTGEESRRLPPQVARFIADTAR' A
#
# COMPACT_ATOMS: atom_id res chain seq x y z
N MET A 1 -0.18 -17.42 -0.57
CA MET A 1 -1.00 -16.21 -0.82
C MET A 1 -0.15 -14.95 -1.03
N THR A 2 1.17 -15.05 -1.21
CA THR A 2 2.07 -13.96 -1.66
C THR A 2 1.91 -13.63 -3.14
N VAL A 3 1.50 -14.62 -3.96
CA VAL A 3 1.26 -14.46 -5.40
C VAL A 3 0.18 -13.42 -5.69
N ASP A 4 -0.89 -13.38 -4.90
CA ASP A 4 -1.93 -12.34 -5.00
C ASP A 4 -1.40 -10.94 -4.68
N LEU A 5 -0.51 -10.84 -3.69
CA LEU A 5 0.05 -9.57 -3.25
C LEU A 5 1.00 -8.99 -4.31
N GLU A 6 1.87 -9.82 -4.88
CA GLU A 6 2.76 -9.42 -5.98
C GLU A 6 1.97 -8.97 -7.21
N GLN A 7 0.90 -9.70 -7.58
CA GLN A 7 0.06 -9.30 -8.71
C GLN A 7 -0.62 -7.95 -8.48
N ARG A 8 -1.20 -7.72 -7.30
CA ARG A 8 -1.83 -6.44 -6.94
C ARG A 8 -0.81 -5.30 -6.91
N TRP A 9 0.39 -5.55 -6.40
CA TRP A 9 1.49 -4.60 -6.41
C TRP A 9 1.90 -4.19 -7.83
N ARG A 10 1.98 -5.14 -8.76
CA ARG A 10 2.32 -4.88 -10.17
C ARG A 10 1.26 -4.08 -10.93
N LEU A 11 0.04 -3.97 -10.40
CA LEU A 11 -1.03 -3.12 -10.95
C LEU A 11 -0.91 -1.64 -10.55
N LEU A 12 0.03 -1.30 -9.67
CA LEU A 12 0.40 0.08 -9.36
C LEU A 12 1.38 0.61 -10.41
N THR A 13 1.32 1.90 -10.72
CA THR A 13 2.31 2.54 -11.58
C THR A 13 3.68 2.60 -10.89
N ALA A 14 4.75 2.77 -11.67
CA ALA A 14 6.10 2.88 -11.11
C ALA A 14 6.22 4.02 -10.08
N GLU A 15 5.58 5.17 -10.33
CA GLU A 15 5.56 6.30 -9.40
C GLU A 15 4.83 5.97 -8.08
N GLN A 16 3.71 5.26 -8.14
CA GLN A 16 2.98 4.83 -6.95
C GLN A 16 3.79 3.84 -6.12
N GLN A 17 4.48 2.91 -6.80
CA GLN A 17 5.38 1.96 -6.15
C GLN A 17 6.55 2.68 -5.48
N ASP A 18 7.16 3.65 -6.17
CA ASP A 18 8.29 4.43 -5.65
C ASP A 18 7.91 5.19 -4.37
N ARG A 19 6.76 5.88 -4.38
CA ARG A 19 6.26 6.60 -3.19
C ARG A 19 5.99 5.69 -2.00
N LEU A 20 5.49 4.46 -2.23
CA LEU A 20 5.25 3.49 -1.16
C LEU A 20 6.54 2.82 -0.68
N ARG A 21 7.56 2.70 -1.55
CA ARG A 21 8.90 2.20 -1.17
C ARG A 21 9.71 3.22 -0.38
N ALA A 22 9.48 4.51 -0.61
CA ALA A 22 10.18 5.57 0.10
C ALA A 22 9.94 5.53 1.61
N ASP A 23 8.71 5.18 2.02
CA ASP A 23 8.34 5.00 3.44
C ASP A 23 7.26 3.91 3.60
N PRO A 24 7.65 2.62 3.63
CA PRO A 24 6.70 1.50 3.66
C PRO A 24 5.99 1.33 5.02
N ASP A 25 6.62 1.79 6.12
CA ASP A 25 6.06 1.75 7.48
C ASP A 25 5.33 3.05 7.86
N GLY A 26 5.46 4.08 7.02
CA GLY A 26 4.89 5.40 7.19
C GLY A 26 3.41 5.52 6.77
N PRO A 27 2.89 6.75 6.83
CA PRO A 27 1.53 7.04 6.40
C PRO A 27 1.38 6.88 4.89
N VAL A 28 0.35 6.16 4.47
CA VAL A 28 -0.02 6.03 3.06
C VAL A 28 -0.40 7.41 2.50
N PRO A 29 0.16 7.83 1.36
CA PRO A 29 -0.24 9.08 0.71
C PRO A 29 -1.74 9.08 0.40
N ARG A 30 -2.44 10.16 0.77
CA ARG A 30 -3.91 10.24 0.68
C ARG A 30 -4.45 9.96 -0.72
N GLU A 31 -3.71 10.34 -1.75
CA GLU A 31 -4.05 10.09 -3.16
C GLU A 31 -3.97 8.60 -3.56
N LEU A 32 -3.17 7.80 -2.84
CA LEU A 32 -2.99 6.36 -3.13
C LEU A 32 -4.00 5.49 -2.40
N ILE A 33 -4.60 5.98 -1.31
CA ILE A 33 -5.64 5.28 -0.52
C ILE A 33 -6.72 4.65 -1.41
N PRO A 34 -7.45 5.39 -2.27
CA PRO A 34 -8.52 4.79 -3.07
C PRO A 34 -8.02 3.71 -4.03
N ARG A 35 -6.80 3.87 -4.56
CA ARG A 35 -6.21 2.87 -5.47
C ARG A 35 -5.80 1.60 -4.71
N LEU A 36 -5.22 1.75 -3.53
CA LEU A 36 -4.81 0.63 -2.68
C LEU A 36 -6.02 -0.13 -2.13
N GLU A 37 -7.11 0.55 -1.81
CA GLU A 37 -8.39 -0.06 -1.44
C GLU A 37 -8.98 -0.87 -2.61
N GLN A 38 -9.03 -0.30 -3.82
CA GLN A 38 -9.49 -1.00 -5.02
C GLN A 38 -8.69 -2.27 -5.31
N LEU A 39 -7.38 -2.26 -5.04
CA LEU A 39 -6.49 -3.39 -5.24
C LEU A 39 -6.49 -4.36 -4.05
N GLY A 40 -7.20 -4.06 -2.97
CA GLY A 40 -7.18 -4.87 -1.75
C GLY A 40 -5.80 -4.92 -1.08
N LEU A 41 -4.97 -3.90 -1.28
CA LEU A 41 -3.69 -3.67 -0.61
C LEU A 41 -3.85 -2.88 0.68
N LEU A 42 -4.93 -2.10 0.78
CA LEU A 42 -5.37 -1.42 1.99
C LEU A 42 -6.80 -1.86 2.30
N PRO A 43 -7.13 -2.23 3.54
CA PRO A 43 -8.51 -2.56 3.91
C PRO A 43 -9.41 -1.34 3.78
N LEU A 44 -10.65 -1.58 3.35
CA LEU A 44 -11.73 -0.59 3.31
C LEU A 44 -12.20 -0.33 4.75
N GLU A 45 -11.66 0.68 5.42
CA GLU A 45 -12.17 1.14 6.72
C GLU A 45 -13.06 2.38 6.55
N SER A 46 -14.12 2.45 7.37
CA SER A 46 -15.20 3.45 7.33
C SER A 46 -14.75 4.84 7.86
N PRO A 47 -15.54 5.91 7.67
CA PRO A 47 -15.08 7.30 7.42
C PRO A 47 -14.63 8.10 8.65
N THR A 48 -14.22 7.44 9.73
CA THR A 48 -13.86 8.12 10.98
C THR A 48 -12.40 8.56 10.95
N GLY A 49 -12.20 9.83 10.60
CA GLY A 49 -11.01 10.59 10.94
C GLY A 49 -9.88 10.49 9.91
N GLU A 50 -9.27 11.64 9.63
CA GLU A 50 -7.99 11.79 8.95
C GLU A 50 -6.81 11.16 9.73
N GLU A 51 -7.00 10.00 10.35
CA GLU A 51 -5.88 9.24 10.88
C GLU A 51 -5.05 8.77 9.70
N SER A 52 -3.77 9.10 9.75
CA SER A 52 -2.72 8.69 8.83
C SER A 52 -2.75 7.16 8.65
N ARG A 53 -3.53 6.68 7.67
CA ARG A 53 -3.67 5.26 7.38
C ARG A 53 -2.32 4.66 7.06
N ARG A 54 -2.06 3.48 7.60
CA ARG A 54 -0.83 2.73 7.34
C ARG A 54 -1.16 1.47 6.58
N LEU A 55 -0.19 1.00 5.81
CA LEU A 55 -0.30 -0.29 5.17
C LEU A 55 -0.39 -1.40 6.24
N PRO A 56 -1.12 -2.48 5.98
CA PRO A 56 -1.05 -3.66 6.82
C PRO A 56 0.40 -4.15 6.93
N PRO A 57 0.86 -4.64 8.10
CA PRO A 57 2.26 -5.03 8.30
C PRO A 57 2.81 -6.02 7.27
N GLN A 58 1.96 -6.92 6.75
CA GLN A 58 2.32 -7.85 5.69
C GLN A 58 2.63 -7.15 4.36
N VAL A 59 1.84 -6.11 4.01
CA VAL A 59 2.01 -5.34 2.77
C VAL A 59 3.24 -4.43 2.89
N ALA A 60 3.39 -3.74 4.03
CA ALA A 60 4.58 -2.93 4.32
C ALA A 60 5.87 -3.76 4.21
N ARG A 61 5.89 -4.94 4.83
CA ARG A 61 7.05 -5.84 4.79
C ARG A 61 7.33 -6.37 3.40
N PHE A 62 6.30 -6.69 2.61
CA PHE A 62 6.47 -7.07 1.21
C PHE A 62 7.10 -5.93 0.40
N ILE A 63 6.60 -4.70 0.53
CA ILE A 63 7.13 -3.55 -0.20
C ILE A 63 8.59 -3.28 0.19
N ALA A 64 8.90 -3.33 1.49
CA ALA A 64 10.26 -3.18 1.99
C ALA A 64 11.23 -4.25 1.43
N ASP A 65 10.74 -5.49 1.24
CA ASP A 65 11.53 -6.56 0.62
C ASP A 65 11.75 -6.31 -0.88
N THR A 66 10.75 -5.77 -1.60
CA THR A 66 10.90 -5.41 -3.04
C THR A 66 11.78 -4.19 -3.31
N ALA A 67 12.13 -3.42 -2.27
CA ALA A 67 13.02 -2.25 -2.39
C ALA A 67 14.50 -2.63 -2.23
N ARG A 68 14.79 -3.88 -1.87
CA ARG A 68 16.13 -4.42 -1.66
C ARG A 68 16.68 -5.05 -2.94
#